data_AF-A0A023BTB3-F1
#
_entry.id   AF-A0A023BTB3-F1
#
_cell.length_a   1.000
_cell.length_b   1.000
_cell.length_c   1.000
_cell.angle_alpha   90.00
_cell.angle_beta   90.00
_cell.angle_gamma   90.00
#
_symmetry.space_group_name_H-M   'P 1'
#
loop_
_entity.id
_entity.type
_entity.pdbx_description
1 polymer ?
#
loop_
_entity_poly.entity_id
_entity_poly.type
_entity_poly.pdbx_seq_one_letter_code
_entity_poly.pdbx_strand_id
1 'polypeptide(L)'
;MKIAKLVFFVFFLLTSVSSFSQKIIIDYFVDYEIETKNKKDTITIGFSKNGDYLYTDSDALVKSFQRSVFKRRNTSFKNSEMHIVFDIKKQFVYFLMTFDKNEFFMKMNVNDFIPSAKDKSPFDGITKFIFEKTEDNILIENKDYNIHQLYPDSEPEEKIKIAYSKEMKFNNSILLNSIYKMMSGSNTSEDIKIPKINGVILYLASKNKTILKAIKTNSNPKTLDINFSYKITE
;
A
#
# COMPACT_ATOMS: atom_id res chain seq x y z
N MET A 1 -44.90 -3.39 36.34
CA MET A 1 -43.43 -3.43 36.56
C MET A 1 -42.67 -4.51 35.77
N LYS A 2 -43.30 -5.64 35.36
CA LYS A 2 -42.61 -6.72 34.62
C LYS A 2 -42.41 -6.45 33.11
N ILE A 3 -43.38 -5.80 32.47
CA ILE A 3 -43.32 -5.46 31.03
C ILE A 3 -42.24 -4.40 30.75
N ALA A 4 -42.11 -3.38 31.60
CA ALA A 4 -41.07 -2.36 31.48
C ALA A 4 -39.64 -2.95 31.55
N LYS A 5 -39.42 -3.97 32.39
CA LYS A 5 -38.13 -4.67 32.48
C LYS A 5 -37.84 -5.53 31.24
N LEU A 6 -38.86 -6.14 30.66
CA LEU A 6 -38.74 -6.90 29.41
C LEU A 6 -38.42 -5.99 28.22
N VAL A 7 -39.09 -4.84 28.10
CA VAL A 7 -38.81 -3.83 27.07
C VAL A 7 -37.40 -3.28 27.22
N PHE A 8 -36.96 -3.01 28.45
CA PHE A 8 -35.59 -2.54 28.72
C PHE A 8 -34.54 -3.59 28.34
N PHE A 9 -34.79 -4.88 28.59
CA PHE A 9 -33.89 -5.97 28.21
C PHE A 9 -33.83 -6.18 26.69
N VAL A 10 -34.97 -6.07 25.98
CA VAL A 10 -35.03 -6.13 24.51
C VAL A 10 -34.35 -4.91 23.87
N PHE A 11 -34.48 -3.73 24.47
CA PHE A 11 -33.76 -2.52 24.04
C PHE A 11 -32.24 -2.68 24.22
N PHE A 12 -31.79 -3.33 25.30
CA PHE A 12 -30.37 -3.61 25.55
C PHE A 12 -29.78 -4.67 24.60
N LEU A 13 -30.60 -5.60 24.10
CA LEU A 13 -30.22 -6.61 23.10
C LEU A 13 -30.20 -6.05 21.67
N LEU A 14 -30.94 -4.97 21.39
CA LEU A 14 -30.92 -4.29 20.09
C LEU A 14 -29.75 -3.28 19.95
N THR A 15 -29.10 -2.93 21.06
CA THR A 15 -27.95 -2.00 21.07
C THR A 15 -26.59 -2.68 21.09
N SER A 16 -26.51 -4.02 21.01
CA SER A 16 -25.25 -4.71 20.70
C SER A 16 -24.91 -4.57 19.21
N VAL A 17 -24.75 -3.31 18.78
CA VAL A 17 -24.16 -2.95 17.50
C VAL A 17 -22.70 -3.32 17.62
N SER A 18 -22.34 -4.52 17.15
CA SER A 18 -20.95 -4.87 16.92
C SER A 18 -20.43 -3.95 15.82
N SER A 19 -19.91 -2.78 16.24
CA SER A 19 -19.22 -1.85 15.35
C SER A 19 -18.09 -2.62 14.68
N PHE A 20 -18.05 -2.62 13.36
CA PHE A 20 -16.97 -3.25 12.60
C PHE A 20 -15.73 -2.36 12.76
N SER A 21 -14.95 -2.65 13.80
CA SER A 21 -13.64 -2.04 14.03
C SER A 21 -12.59 -2.94 13.40
N GLN A 22 -11.90 -2.44 12.37
CA GLN A 22 -10.74 -3.13 11.81
C GLN A 22 -9.48 -2.54 12.45
N LYS A 23 -8.76 -3.36 13.21
CA LYS A 23 -7.45 -3.01 13.76
C LYS A 23 -6.35 -3.44 12.81
N ILE A 24 -5.54 -2.50 12.35
CA ILE A 24 -4.42 -2.73 11.44
C ILE A 24 -3.14 -2.36 12.16
N ILE A 25 -2.18 -3.29 12.21
CA ILE A 25 -0.87 -3.04 12.81
C ILE A 25 0.12 -2.78 11.67
N ILE A 26 0.82 -1.65 11.76
CA ILE A 26 1.91 -1.26 10.87
C ILE A 26 3.20 -1.32 11.70
N ASP A 27 4.04 -2.31 11.42
CA ASP A 27 5.21 -2.64 12.23
C ASP A 27 6.42 -1.76 11.92
N TYR A 28 6.55 -1.34 10.66
CA TYR A 28 7.70 -0.60 10.19
C TYR A 28 7.28 0.63 9.39
N PHE A 29 8.07 1.70 9.47
CA PHE A 29 7.92 2.89 8.65
C PHE A 29 9.24 3.20 7.98
N VAL A 30 9.19 3.55 6.70
CA VAL A 30 10.37 3.94 5.92
C VAL A 30 10.07 5.24 5.20
N ASP A 31 10.96 6.20 5.39
CA ASP A 31 10.97 7.43 4.62
C ASP A 31 11.83 7.20 3.38
N TYR A 32 11.24 7.43 2.22
CA TYR A 32 11.87 7.23 0.93
C TYR A 32 12.05 8.56 0.21
N GLU A 33 13.26 8.81 -0.27
CA GLU A 33 13.50 9.80 -1.30
C GLU A 33 13.01 9.25 -2.65
N ILE A 34 12.14 10.02 -3.31
CA ILE A 34 11.68 9.76 -4.67
C ILE A 34 12.07 10.92 -5.59
N GLU A 35 12.47 10.60 -6.81
CA GLU A 35 12.89 11.60 -7.79
C GLU A 35 11.75 11.91 -8.77
N THR A 36 11.15 13.09 -8.62
CA THR A 36 10.20 13.63 -9.60
C THR A 36 10.95 14.49 -10.63
N LYS A 37 10.31 14.79 -11.79
CA LYS A 37 10.97 15.44 -12.94
C LYS A 37 11.84 16.65 -12.59
N ASN A 38 11.49 17.42 -11.55
CA ASN A 38 12.23 18.65 -11.18
C ASN A 38 12.56 18.77 -9.68
N LYS A 39 12.21 17.79 -8.82
CA LYS A 39 12.40 17.87 -7.36
C LYS A 39 12.56 16.49 -6.72
N LYS A 40 13.39 16.43 -5.68
CA LYS A 40 13.37 15.33 -4.71
C LYS A 40 12.20 15.55 -3.75
N ASP A 41 11.42 14.51 -3.55
CA ASP A 41 10.33 14.49 -2.57
C ASP A 41 10.54 13.33 -1.61
N THR A 42 9.92 13.39 -0.44
CA THR A 42 9.98 12.31 0.55
C THR A 42 8.58 11.74 0.77
N ILE A 43 8.47 10.42 0.70
CA ILE A 43 7.24 9.71 1.05
C ILE A 43 7.51 8.75 2.19
N THR A 44 6.62 8.72 3.18
CA THR A 44 6.66 7.72 4.24
C THR A 44 5.72 6.58 3.88
N ILE A 45 6.23 5.35 3.94
CA ILE A 45 5.43 4.14 3.77
C ILE A 45 5.55 3.28 5.02
N GLY A 46 4.40 2.89 5.56
CA GLY A 46 4.25 1.92 6.61
C GLY A 46 4.05 0.51 6.05
N PHE A 47 4.67 -0.49 6.67
CA PHE A 47 4.62 -1.90 6.28
C PHE A 47 4.13 -2.76 7.45
N SER A 48 3.13 -3.60 7.21
CA SER A 48 2.77 -4.65 8.18
C SER A 48 3.65 -5.89 7.99
N LYS A 49 4.12 -6.46 9.09
CA LYS A 49 5.08 -7.57 9.11
C LYS A 49 4.58 -8.82 8.36
N ASN A 50 3.27 -9.02 8.37
CA ASN A 50 2.63 -10.16 7.70
C ASN A 50 2.50 -9.98 6.18
N GLY A 51 2.83 -8.80 5.64
CA GLY A 51 2.66 -8.49 4.22
C GLY A 51 1.20 -8.27 3.82
N ASP A 52 0.36 -7.90 4.78
CA ASP A 52 -1.09 -7.71 4.56
C ASP A 52 -1.43 -6.27 4.17
N TYR A 53 -0.65 -5.30 4.65
CA TYR A 53 -0.98 -3.88 4.58
C TYR A 53 0.22 -3.02 4.23
N LEU A 54 -0.03 -2.01 3.38
CA LEU A 54 0.79 -0.81 3.28
C LEU A 54 0.01 0.39 3.81
N TYR A 55 0.70 1.32 4.43
CA TYR A 55 0.15 2.59 4.91
C TYR A 55 0.93 3.77 4.34
N THR A 56 0.28 4.89 4.07
CA THR A 56 0.97 6.17 3.82
C THR A 56 0.07 7.34 4.16
N ASP A 57 0.69 8.43 4.59
CA ASP A 57 0.10 9.77 4.82
C ASP A 57 0.76 10.83 3.93
N SER A 58 1.30 10.42 2.77
CA SER A 58 2.04 11.31 1.87
C SER A 58 1.23 12.53 1.43
N ASP A 59 1.71 13.71 1.81
CA ASP A 59 1.25 15.03 1.35
C ASP A 59 1.11 15.13 -0.18
N ALA A 60 2.00 14.48 -0.93
CA ALA A 60 1.97 14.48 -2.38
C ALA A 60 0.73 13.75 -2.92
N LEU A 61 0.38 12.61 -2.31
CA LEU A 61 -0.84 11.88 -2.64
C LEU A 61 -2.08 12.68 -2.25
N VAL A 62 -2.06 13.35 -1.10
CA VAL A 62 -3.13 14.25 -0.64
C VAL A 62 -3.41 15.34 -1.68
N LYS A 63 -2.37 16.06 -2.11
CA LYS A 63 -2.49 17.13 -3.11
C LYS A 63 -2.98 16.62 -4.47
N SER A 64 -2.54 15.44 -4.88
CA SER A 64 -2.96 14.82 -6.15
C SER A 64 -4.44 14.41 -6.12
N PHE A 65 -4.87 13.76 -5.03
CA PHE A 65 -6.26 13.36 -4.83
C PHE A 65 -7.18 14.59 -4.75
N GLN A 66 -6.79 15.61 -3.97
CA GLN A 66 -7.52 16.87 -3.87
C GLN A 66 -7.76 17.53 -5.23
N ARG A 67 -6.70 17.65 -6.04
CA ARG A 67 -6.79 18.21 -7.40
C ARG A 67 -7.68 17.37 -8.30
N SER A 68 -7.74 16.06 -8.10
CA SER A 68 -8.52 15.16 -8.96
C SER A 68 -10.01 15.21 -8.63
N VAL A 69 -10.36 15.17 -7.34
CA VAL A 69 -11.75 15.09 -6.87
C VAL A 69 -12.41 16.46 -6.73
N PHE A 70 -11.67 17.48 -6.28
CA PHE A 70 -12.22 18.80 -5.95
C PHE A 70 -11.86 19.90 -6.96
N LYS A 71 -11.41 19.49 -8.15
CA LYS A 71 -10.91 20.28 -9.31
C LYS A 71 -11.68 21.56 -9.68
N ARG A 72 -12.93 21.70 -9.22
CA ARG A 72 -13.85 22.80 -9.56
C ARG A 72 -14.19 23.77 -8.42
N ARG A 73 -13.74 23.54 -7.19
CA ARG A 73 -14.03 24.45 -6.08
C ARG A 73 -12.73 25.14 -5.66
N ASN A 74 -12.73 26.47 -5.61
CA ASN A 74 -11.69 27.30 -4.95
C ASN A 74 -11.70 27.09 -3.42
N THR A 75 -11.94 25.86 -2.96
CA THR A 75 -11.97 25.53 -1.54
C THR A 75 -10.52 25.41 -1.08
N SER A 76 -10.15 26.26 -0.15
CA SER A 76 -8.86 26.22 0.54
C SER A 76 -8.85 25.03 1.50
N PHE A 77 -8.25 23.90 1.11
CA PHE A 77 -8.07 22.73 1.97
C PHE A 77 -6.90 22.93 2.96
N LYS A 78 -6.96 23.98 3.78
CA LYS A 78 -5.97 24.19 4.84
C LYS A 78 -6.11 23.06 5.86
N ASN A 79 -4.99 22.59 6.41
CA ASN A 79 -4.93 21.52 7.42
C ASN A 79 -5.61 20.21 6.97
N SER A 80 -5.47 19.86 5.69
CA SER A 80 -5.96 18.58 5.21
C SER A 80 -4.97 17.46 5.52
N GLU A 81 -5.46 16.35 6.05
CA GLU A 81 -4.69 15.12 6.22
C GLU A 81 -5.37 14.01 5.42
N MET A 82 -4.59 13.09 4.88
CA MET A 82 -5.14 11.92 4.21
C MET A 82 -4.28 10.71 4.52
N HIS A 83 -4.93 9.70 5.08
CA HIS A 83 -4.36 8.42 5.40
C HIS A 83 -4.86 7.40 4.39
N ILE A 84 -3.92 6.62 3.86
CA ILE A 84 -4.19 5.60 2.86
C ILE A 84 -3.69 4.28 3.41
N VAL A 85 -4.56 3.28 3.44
CA VAL A 85 -4.18 1.89 3.76
C VAL A 85 -4.53 1.01 2.57
N PHE A 86 -3.54 0.31 2.02
CA PHE A 86 -3.75 -0.71 1.00
C PHE A 86 -3.75 -2.09 1.65
N ASP A 87 -4.90 -2.78 1.60
CA ASP A 87 -5.04 -4.20 1.91
C ASP A 87 -4.60 -5.01 0.69
N ILE A 88 -3.36 -5.50 0.75
CA ILE A 88 -2.68 -6.12 -0.39
C ILE A 88 -3.43 -7.37 -0.83
N LYS A 89 -3.90 -8.19 0.13
CA LYS A 89 -4.54 -9.48 -0.18
C LYS A 89 -5.93 -9.31 -0.76
N LYS A 90 -6.70 -8.37 -0.21
CA LYS A 90 -8.09 -8.14 -0.66
C LYS A 90 -8.18 -7.09 -1.78
N GLN A 91 -7.06 -6.45 -2.13
CA GLN A 91 -6.97 -5.40 -3.14
C GLN A 91 -7.95 -4.24 -2.87
N PHE A 92 -8.16 -3.91 -1.59
CA PHE A 92 -8.91 -2.74 -1.17
C PHE A 92 -7.97 -1.63 -0.75
N VAL A 93 -8.32 -0.38 -1.09
CA VAL A 93 -7.71 0.80 -0.47
C VAL A 93 -8.74 1.47 0.42
N TYR A 94 -8.32 1.77 1.64
CA TYR A 94 -9.04 2.60 2.59
C TYR A 94 -8.44 4.00 2.56
N PHE A 95 -9.28 4.99 2.33
CA PHE A 95 -8.94 6.40 2.36
C PHE A 95 -9.66 7.04 3.54
N LEU A 96 -8.91 7.74 4.37
CA LEU A 96 -9.47 8.64 5.37
C LEU A 96 -8.90 10.02 5.08
N MET A 97 -9.74 10.96 4.66
CA MET A 97 -9.36 12.35 4.44
C MET A 97 -10.08 13.23 5.44
N THR A 98 -9.33 14.06 6.15
CA THR A 98 -9.86 15.10 7.03
C THR A 98 -9.49 16.46 6.46
N PHE A 99 -10.40 17.43 6.52
CA PHE A 99 -10.12 18.83 6.20
C PHE A 99 -11.12 19.74 6.89
N ASP A 100 -10.63 20.77 7.57
CA ASP A 100 -11.42 21.64 8.45
C ASP A 100 -12.26 20.83 9.47
N LYS A 101 -13.58 20.73 9.25
CA LYS A 101 -14.53 19.95 10.07
C LYS A 101 -15.14 18.77 9.31
N ASN A 102 -14.61 18.47 8.13
CA ASN A 102 -15.10 17.41 7.28
C ASN A 102 -14.20 16.18 7.43
N GLU A 103 -14.83 15.03 7.51
CA GLU A 103 -14.16 13.74 7.49
C GLU A 103 -14.81 12.89 6.42
N PHE A 104 -13.99 12.25 5.61
CA PHE A 104 -14.42 11.44 4.50
C PHE A 104 -13.67 10.14 4.52
N PHE A 105 -14.42 9.05 4.62
CA PHE A 105 -13.89 7.70 4.54
C PHE A 105 -14.38 7.02 3.27
N MET A 106 -13.46 6.44 2.50
CA MET A 106 -13.79 5.56 1.38
C MET A 106 -13.09 4.22 1.55
N LYS A 107 -13.82 3.14 1.27
CA LYS A 107 -13.26 1.84 0.97
C LYS A 107 -13.49 1.55 -0.50
N MET A 108 -12.43 1.34 -1.26
CA MET A 108 -12.50 1.11 -2.70
C MET A 108 -11.82 -0.20 -3.08
N ASN A 109 -12.47 -1.03 -3.88
CA ASN A 109 -11.83 -2.15 -4.54
C ASN A 109 -10.99 -1.59 -5.70
N VAL A 110 -9.68 -1.78 -5.67
CA VAL A 110 -8.78 -1.15 -6.65
C VAL A 110 -8.99 -1.73 -8.05
N ASN A 111 -9.42 -3.00 -8.14
CA ASN A 111 -9.66 -3.65 -9.43
C ASN A 111 -10.79 -2.98 -10.22
N ASP A 112 -11.70 -2.27 -9.56
CA ASP A 112 -12.80 -1.56 -10.24
C ASP A 112 -12.31 -0.29 -10.96
N PHE A 113 -11.10 0.19 -10.65
CA PHE A 113 -10.54 1.44 -11.17
C PHE A 113 -9.33 1.22 -12.08
N ILE A 114 -8.76 0.02 -12.10
CA ILE A 114 -7.70 -0.30 -13.05
C ILE A 114 -8.35 -0.68 -14.36
N PRO A 115 -8.09 0.07 -15.46
CA PRO A 115 -8.64 -0.28 -16.75
C PRO A 115 -8.19 -1.69 -17.11
N SER A 116 -9.15 -2.57 -17.45
CA SER A 116 -8.80 -3.89 -17.97
C SER A 116 -7.94 -3.71 -19.22
N ALA A 117 -6.82 -4.43 -19.28
CA ALA A 117 -5.99 -4.46 -20.46
C ALA A 117 -6.81 -5.10 -21.59
N LYS A 118 -7.45 -4.28 -22.42
CA LYS A 118 -8.42 -4.75 -23.42
C LYS A 118 -7.77 -5.56 -24.54
N ASP A 119 -6.46 -5.43 -24.78
CA ASP A 119 -5.84 -6.00 -25.97
C ASP A 119 -4.57 -6.83 -25.73
N LYS A 120 -3.70 -6.51 -24.75
CA LYS A 120 -2.51 -7.31 -24.36
C LYS A 120 -2.07 -7.00 -22.93
N SER A 121 -1.74 -8.02 -22.13
CA SER A 121 -1.16 -7.79 -20.80
C SER A 121 0.23 -7.17 -20.95
N PRO A 122 0.64 -6.20 -20.10
CA PRO A 122 2.03 -5.74 -20.08
C PRO A 122 3.02 -6.85 -19.69
N PHE A 123 2.52 -8.04 -19.32
CA PHE A 123 3.32 -9.20 -18.99
C PHE A 123 3.13 -10.37 -19.97
N ASP A 124 2.56 -10.15 -21.15
CA ASP A 124 2.45 -11.19 -22.17
C ASP A 124 3.84 -11.76 -22.50
N GLY A 125 3.97 -13.10 -22.42
CA GLY A 125 5.24 -13.80 -22.68
C GLY A 125 6.22 -13.86 -21.50
N ILE A 126 5.89 -13.25 -20.35
CA ILE A 126 6.67 -13.37 -19.12
C ILE A 126 6.19 -14.60 -18.35
N THR A 127 7.09 -15.54 -18.03
CA THR A 127 6.74 -16.75 -17.28
C THR A 127 7.30 -16.73 -15.85
N LYS A 128 8.39 -16.01 -15.63
CA LYS A 128 9.02 -15.88 -14.31
C LYS A 128 9.83 -14.59 -14.21
N PHE A 129 9.98 -14.13 -12.97
CA PHE A 129 10.99 -13.13 -12.65
C PHE A 129 12.24 -13.82 -12.09
N ILE A 130 13.40 -13.38 -12.55
CA ILE A 130 14.70 -13.87 -12.11
C ILE A 130 15.25 -12.87 -11.08
N PHE A 131 15.76 -13.38 -9.96
CA PHE A 131 16.34 -12.57 -8.88
C PHE A 131 17.75 -13.04 -8.55
N GLU A 132 18.73 -12.19 -8.82
CA GLU A 132 20.14 -12.54 -8.72
C GLU A 132 20.89 -11.54 -7.85
N LYS A 133 21.83 -12.05 -7.06
CA LYS A 133 22.70 -11.21 -6.23
C LYS A 133 23.74 -10.53 -7.13
N THR A 134 24.06 -9.26 -6.86
CA THR A 134 25.20 -8.57 -7.47
C THR A 134 26.35 -8.42 -6.48
N GLU A 135 27.50 -7.95 -6.97
CA GLU A 135 28.63 -7.55 -6.13
C GLU A 135 28.48 -6.13 -5.58
N ASP A 136 27.53 -5.36 -6.12
CA ASP A 136 27.25 -3.99 -5.71
C ASP A 136 26.59 -3.95 -4.32
N ASN A 137 26.91 -2.90 -3.54
CA ASN A 137 26.25 -2.59 -2.28
C ASN A 137 25.75 -1.14 -2.28
N ILE A 138 24.80 -0.85 -1.40
CA ILE A 138 24.32 0.51 -1.13
C ILE A 138 24.29 0.78 0.37
N LEU A 139 24.78 1.96 0.73
CA LEU A 139 24.76 2.46 2.10
C LEU A 139 23.42 3.17 2.40
N ILE A 140 22.73 2.71 3.44
CA ILE A 140 21.47 3.29 3.95
C ILE A 140 21.57 3.31 5.48
N GLU A 141 21.40 4.48 6.10
CA GLU A 141 21.53 4.68 7.56
C GLU A 141 22.82 4.06 8.15
N ASN A 142 23.95 4.24 7.44
CA ASN A 142 25.27 3.69 7.81
C ASN A 142 25.32 2.14 7.85
N LYS A 143 24.37 1.45 7.21
CA LYS A 143 24.38 0.00 6.99
C LYS A 143 24.51 -0.31 5.50
N ASP A 144 25.35 -1.27 5.15
CA ASP A 144 25.50 -1.75 3.78
C ASP A 144 24.48 -2.83 3.44
N TYR A 145 23.80 -2.66 2.32
CA TYR A 145 22.84 -3.62 1.79
C TYR A 145 23.29 -4.11 0.41
N ASN A 146 23.29 -5.43 0.23
CA ASN A 146 23.60 -6.04 -1.06
C ASN A 146 22.51 -5.70 -2.08
N ILE A 147 22.94 -5.21 -3.24
CA ILE A 147 22.05 -5.01 -4.37
C ILE A 147 21.82 -6.37 -5.05
N HIS A 148 20.60 -6.55 -5.54
CA HIS A 148 20.17 -7.67 -6.34
C HIS A 148 19.56 -7.11 -7.64
N GLN A 149 19.52 -7.92 -8.68
CA GLN A 149 18.83 -7.62 -9.94
C GLN A 149 17.55 -8.44 -10.02
N LEU A 150 16.44 -7.78 -10.38
CA LEU A 150 15.16 -8.40 -10.70
C LEU A 150 14.83 -8.06 -12.16
N TYR A 151 14.52 -9.07 -12.96
CA TYR A 151 14.13 -8.90 -14.36
C TYR A 151 13.22 -10.05 -14.83
N PRO A 152 12.35 -9.84 -15.82
CA PRO A 152 11.57 -10.91 -16.41
C PRO A 152 12.46 -11.83 -17.27
N ASP A 153 12.08 -13.09 -17.40
CA ASP A 153 12.83 -14.07 -18.19
C ASP A 153 12.87 -13.77 -19.69
N SER A 154 11.84 -13.13 -20.23
CA SER A 154 11.76 -12.72 -21.63
C SER A 154 12.58 -11.47 -21.95
N GLU A 155 12.92 -10.62 -20.96
CA GLU A 155 13.64 -9.35 -21.16
C GLU A 155 14.82 -9.22 -20.17
N PRO A 156 15.90 -10.01 -20.33
CA PRO A 156 17.02 -10.05 -19.37
C PRO A 156 17.81 -8.75 -19.26
N GLU A 157 17.67 -7.85 -20.23
CA GLU A 157 18.32 -6.53 -20.23
C GLU A 157 17.54 -5.48 -19.41
N GLU A 158 16.24 -5.71 -19.16
CA GLU A 158 15.36 -4.79 -18.42
C GLU A 158 15.47 -5.03 -16.90
N LYS A 159 16.65 -4.71 -16.36
CA LYS A 159 17.03 -4.99 -14.97
C LYS A 159 16.61 -3.90 -13.99
N ILE A 160 15.99 -4.32 -12.91
CA ILE A 160 15.68 -3.48 -11.74
C ILE A 160 16.67 -3.85 -10.62
N LYS A 161 17.41 -2.87 -10.12
CA LYS A 161 18.27 -3.02 -8.94
C LYS A 161 17.42 -2.88 -7.68
N ILE A 162 17.53 -3.85 -6.77
CA ILE A 162 16.78 -3.93 -5.51
C ILE A 162 17.74 -4.13 -4.34
N ALA A 163 17.61 -3.34 -3.28
CA ALA A 163 18.16 -3.67 -1.96
C ALA A 163 17.02 -3.75 -0.94
N TYR A 164 17.10 -4.67 0.02
CA TYR A 164 16.03 -4.91 0.99
C TYR A 164 16.59 -5.30 2.37
N SER A 165 15.85 -4.95 3.43
CA SER A 165 16.20 -5.28 4.81
C SER A 165 15.61 -6.62 5.23
N LYS A 166 16.46 -7.62 5.47
CA LYS A 166 16.05 -8.93 6.01
C LYS A 166 15.57 -8.86 7.47
N GLU A 167 16.01 -7.84 8.22
CA GLU A 167 15.62 -7.60 9.61
C GLU A 167 14.14 -7.17 9.70
N MET A 168 13.72 -6.30 8.77
CA MET A 168 12.35 -5.79 8.67
C MET A 168 11.49 -6.77 7.85
N LYS A 169 10.96 -7.79 8.52
CA LYS A 169 10.23 -8.88 7.86
C LYS A 169 9.00 -8.34 7.11
N PHE A 170 8.97 -8.51 5.79
CA PHE A 170 7.83 -8.19 4.93
C PHE A 170 7.84 -9.14 3.72
N ASN A 171 6.71 -9.73 3.36
CA ASN A 171 6.64 -10.66 2.24
C ASN A 171 6.30 -9.93 0.92
N ASN A 172 7.32 -9.46 0.20
CA ASN A 172 7.07 -8.74 -1.06
C ASN A 172 6.47 -9.62 -2.15
N SER A 173 6.59 -10.95 -2.09
CA SER A 173 5.97 -11.79 -3.10
C SER A 173 4.45 -11.64 -3.10
N ILE A 174 3.82 -11.38 -1.95
CA ILE A 174 2.38 -11.08 -1.85
C ILE A 174 2.08 -9.74 -2.54
N LEU A 175 2.87 -8.71 -2.25
CA LEU A 175 2.73 -7.39 -2.86
C LEU A 175 2.92 -7.42 -4.38
N LEU A 176 4.01 -8.03 -4.85
CA LEU A 176 4.34 -8.15 -6.27
C LEU A 176 3.28 -8.98 -7.01
N ASN A 177 2.80 -10.09 -6.42
CA ASN A 177 1.71 -10.87 -6.99
C ASN A 177 0.42 -10.05 -7.08
N SER A 178 0.11 -9.25 -6.06
CA SER A 178 -1.07 -8.37 -6.07
C SER A 178 -0.96 -7.33 -7.18
N ILE A 179 0.19 -6.66 -7.32
CA ILE A 179 0.42 -5.67 -8.39
C ILE A 179 0.35 -6.33 -9.76
N TYR A 180 0.92 -7.53 -9.91
CA TYR A 180 0.84 -8.29 -11.14
C TYR A 180 -0.62 -8.56 -11.54
N LYS A 181 -1.42 -9.16 -10.64
CA LYS A 181 -2.85 -9.44 -10.88
C LYS A 181 -3.66 -8.19 -11.22
N MET A 182 -3.37 -7.09 -10.51
CA MET A 182 -3.97 -5.79 -10.76
C MET A 182 -3.68 -5.30 -12.18
N MET A 183 -2.42 -5.39 -12.62
CA MET A 183 -1.96 -4.84 -13.90
C MET A 183 -2.24 -5.76 -15.10
N SER A 184 -2.32 -7.07 -14.90
CA SER A 184 -2.65 -8.03 -15.97
C SER A 184 -4.16 -8.10 -16.23
N GLY A 185 -5.00 -7.71 -15.26
CA GLY A 185 -6.45 -7.91 -15.32
C GLY A 185 -6.86 -9.40 -15.34
N SER A 186 -5.90 -10.32 -15.16
CA SER A 186 -6.13 -11.75 -15.24
C SER A 186 -6.65 -12.27 -13.90
N ASN A 187 -7.88 -12.79 -13.90
CA ASN A 187 -8.31 -13.76 -12.89
C ASN A 187 -7.65 -15.13 -13.11
N THR A 188 -6.99 -15.30 -14.26
CA THR A 188 -6.36 -16.54 -14.71
C THR A 188 -4.92 -16.64 -14.24
N SER A 189 -4.68 -17.74 -13.54
CA SER A 189 -3.46 -18.22 -12.91
C SER A 189 -2.44 -18.78 -13.91
N GLU A 190 -2.03 -18.02 -14.93
CA GLU A 190 -0.65 -18.21 -15.37
C GLU A 190 0.22 -17.56 -14.29
N ASP A 191 0.44 -18.33 -13.22
CA ASP A 191 1.16 -17.89 -12.03
C ASP A 191 2.60 -17.59 -12.44
N ILE A 192 2.86 -16.35 -12.86
CA ILE A 192 4.22 -15.88 -13.06
C ILE A 192 4.98 -16.18 -11.78
N LYS A 193 6.09 -16.92 -11.93
CA LYS A 193 6.90 -17.29 -10.77
C LYS A 193 7.62 -16.05 -10.27
N ILE A 194 7.08 -15.43 -9.23
CA ILE A 194 7.72 -14.30 -8.55
C ILE A 194 8.69 -14.83 -7.48
N PRO A 195 9.95 -14.38 -7.46
CA PRO A 195 10.94 -14.79 -6.47
C PRO A 195 10.52 -14.36 -5.06
N LYS A 196 10.99 -15.13 -4.06
CA LYS A 196 10.76 -14.80 -2.65
C LYS A 196 11.71 -13.69 -2.20
N ILE A 197 11.16 -12.50 -1.98
CA ILE A 197 11.89 -11.35 -1.43
C ILE A 197 11.31 -11.03 -0.05
N ASN A 198 11.95 -11.58 0.99
CA ASN A 198 11.54 -11.44 2.38
C ASN A 198 12.31 -10.29 3.04
N GLY A 199 11.67 -9.13 3.14
CA GLY A 199 12.23 -7.94 3.78
C GLY A 199 11.72 -6.65 3.15
N VAL A 200 11.62 -5.56 3.91
CA VAL A 200 11.20 -4.25 3.34
C VAL A 200 12.21 -3.80 2.27
N ILE A 201 11.72 -3.46 1.08
CA ILE A 201 12.55 -2.93 -0.01
C ILE A 201 13.05 -1.55 0.39
N LEU A 202 14.36 -1.34 0.44
CA LEU A 202 14.98 -0.07 0.82
C LEU A 202 15.48 0.73 -0.39
N TYR A 203 15.70 0.08 -1.52
CA TYR A 203 16.22 0.73 -2.72
C TYR A 203 15.66 0.08 -3.97
N LEU A 204 15.24 0.93 -4.93
CA LEU A 204 14.83 0.55 -6.27
C LEU A 204 15.47 1.49 -7.28
N ALA A 205 16.08 0.93 -8.32
CA ALA A 205 16.59 1.69 -9.46
C ALA A 205 16.43 0.91 -10.77
N SER A 206 16.24 1.63 -11.87
CA SER A 206 16.17 1.06 -13.22
C SER A 206 16.93 1.98 -14.17
N LYS A 207 17.65 1.41 -15.15
CA LYS A 207 18.43 2.16 -16.15
C LYS A 207 19.31 3.27 -15.53
N ASN A 208 19.97 2.94 -14.42
CA ASN A 208 20.81 3.83 -13.60
C ASN A 208 20.10 5.05 -12.96
N LYS A 209 18.76 5.11 -13.04
CA LYS A 209 17.96 6.08 -12.32
C LYS A 209 17.42 5.49 -11.02
N THR A 210 17.65 6.17 -9.91
CA THR A 210 17.06 5.81 -8.63
C THR A 210 15.57 6.15 -8.67
N ILE A 211 14.72 5.15 -8.46
CA ILE A 211 13.27 5.31 -8.37
C ILE A 211 12.90 5.66 -6.94
N LEU A 212 13.50 4.94 -5.98
CA LEU A 212 13.19 5.06 -4.56
C LEU A 212 14.41 4.64 -3.74
N LYS A 213 14.77 5.47 -2.75
CA LYS A 213 15.86 5.18 -1.81
C LYS A 213 15.44 5.53 -0.39
N ALA A 214 15.52 4.56 0.52
CA ALA A 214 15.27 4.78 1.93
C ALA A 214 16.31 5.74 2.50
N ILE A 215 15.84 6.72 3.27
CA ILE A 215 16.68 7.67 3.99
C ILE A 215 16.56 7.50 5.50
N LYS A 216 15.45 6.92 5.97
CA LYS A 216 15.20 6.66 7.39
C LYS A 216 14.29 5.45 7.57
N THR A 217 14.59 4.62 8.56
CA THR A 217 13.73 3.51 8.97
C THR A 217 13.31 3.63 10.43
N ASN A 218 12.12 3.13 10.75
CA ASN A 218 11.59 3.10 12.10
C ASN A 218 10.84 1.77 12.31
N SER A 219 11.12 1.10 13.42
CA SER A 219 10.52 -0.20 13.79
C SER A 219 9.59 -0.12 15.00
N ASN A 220 9.10 1.08 15.33
CA ASN A 220 8.08 1.29 16.36
C ASN A 220 6.70 1.07 15.72
N PRO A 221 5.97 0.01 16.11
CA PRO A 221 4.68 -0.28 15.50
C PRO A 221 3.65 0.80 15.83
N LYS A 222 2.73 1.04 14.89
CA LYS A 222 1.52 1.83 15.11
C LYS A 222 0.29 0.97 14.84
N THR A 223 -0.75 1.19 15.63
CA THR A 223 -2.07 0.59 15.41
C THR A 223 -2.97 1.64 14.77
N LEU A 224 -3.62 1.27 13.67
CA LEU A 224 -4.67 2.04 13.03
C LEU A 224 -6.01 1.37 13.35
N ASP A 225 -6.88 2.11 14.02
CA ASP A 225 -8.25 1.68 14.31
C ASP A 225 -9.19 2.30 13.27
N ILE A 226 -9.70 1.48 12.35
CA ILE A 226 -10.67 1.91 11.33
C ILE A 226 -12.08 1.59 11.84
N ASN A 227 -12.83 2.62 12.20
CA ASN A 227 -14.16 2.52 12.83
C ASN A 227 -15.28 3.13 11.98
N PHE A 228 -15.25 2.94 10.66
CA PHE A 228 -16.25 3.47 9.73
C PHE A 228 -17.15 2.35 9.20
N SER A 229 -18.22 2.03 9.95
CA SER A 229 -19.24 1.11 9.46
C SER A 229 -20.64 1.59 9.81
N TYR A 230 -21.49 1.72 8.79
CA TYR A 230 -22.94 1.70 8.96
C TYR A 230 -23.44 0.37 8.42
N LYS A 231 -24.09 -0.42 9.27
CA LYS A 231 -24.79 -1.64 8.87
C LYS A 231 -26.28 -1.33 8.88
N ILE A 232 -26.90 -1.28 7.71
CA ILE A 232 -28.35 -1.23 7.59
C ILE A 232 -28.82 -2.68 7.47
N THR A 233 -29.61 -3.13 8.43
CA THR A 233 -30.26 -4.45 8.42
C THR A 233 -31.75 -4.25 8.23
N GLU A 234 -32.36 -4.99 7.31
CA GLU A 234 -33.82 -5.13 7.21
C GLU A 234 -34.34 -6.19 8.18
#